data_AF-A0A816W4Q1-F1
#
_entry.id   AF-A0A816W4Q1-F1
#
_cell.length_a   1.000
_cell.length_b   1.000
_cell.length_c   1.000
_cell.angle_alpha   90.00
_cell.angle_beta   90.00
_cell.angle_gamma   90.00
#
_symmetry.space_group_name_H-M   'P 1'
#
loop_
_entity.id
_entity.type
_entity.pdbx_description
1 polymer ?
#
loop_
_entity_poly.entity_id
_entity_poly.type
_entity_poly.pdbx_seq_one_letter_code
_entity_poly.pdbx_strand_id
1 'polypeptide(L)'
;MALLLEEIIRSVETFLKLKTSTQKLYVDPNLDPVLLVPGIAGSILNAVDHDSGKEERVWVRIFGADHEFRTKMWSRFDPSTGKTITLDANTSIVVPQDRAGLLAIDVLDPDLMVGRESVFYFHEMIVEMLGWGFEEGKTLFGFGFDFRQSNRLQEIKDLFAEKLEAVYKASGETKINVISHSMGGLLVKCFMSLHTDIFEKYVQNWIAIAAPFRGAPGYITSTLLNGMSFVNGWEQNFFVSKWSIVEG
;
A
#
# COMPACT_ATOMS: atom_id res chain seq x y z
N MET A 1 29.28 21.53 -18.02
CA MET A 1 28.13 21.90 -17.18
C MET A 1 27.36 20.69 -16.65
N ALA A 2 27.01 19.70 -17.48
CA ALA A 2 26.31 18.47 -17.03
C ALA A 2 27.09 17.66 -15.97
N LEU A 3 28.40 17.45 -16.18
CA LEU A 3 29.27 16.70 -15.25
C LEU A 3 29.37 17.34 -13.85
N LEU A 4 29.33 18.68 -13.77
CA LEU A 4 29.41 19.39 -12.50
C LEU A 4 28.10 19.28 -11.69
N LEU A 5 26.97 19.20 -12.39
CA LEU A 5 25.65 19.05 -11.77
C LEU A 5 25.48 17.64 -11.18
N GLU A 6 25.93 16.60 -11.88
CA GLU A 6 25.91 15.21 -11.39
C GLU A 6 26.78 15.03 -10.15
N GLU A 7 27.96 15.63 -10.09
CA GLU A 7 28.83 15.58 -8.91
C GLU A 7 28.19 16.28 -7.70
N ILE A 8 27.55 17.43 -7.92
CA ILE A 8 26.83 18.16 -6.86
C ILE A 8 25.65 17.32 -6.36
N ILE A 9 24.86 16.72 -7.24
CA ILE A 9 23.73 15.84 -6.87
C ILE A 9 24.23 14.66 -6.04
N ARG A 10 25.27 13.95 -6.49
CA ARG A 10 25.84 12.80 -5.77
C ARG A 10 26.39 13.20 -4.40
N SER A 11 26.98 14.39 -4.29
CA SER A 11 27.51 14.90 -3.03
C SER A 11 26.39 15.29 -2.05
N VAL A 12 25.28 15.85 -2.55
CA VAL A 12 24.08 16.15 -1.75
C VAL A 12 23.41 14.86 -1.29
N GLU A 13 23.25 13.87 -2.16
CA GLU A 13 22.71 12.55 -1.80
C GLU A 13 23.56 11.86 -0.73
N THR A 14 24.89 11.94 -0.86
CA THR A 14 25.83 11.37 0.11
C THR A 14 25.73 12.10 1.45
N PHE A 15 25.61 13.43 1.44
CA PHE A 15 25.44 14.23 2.65
C PHE A 15 24.09 13.97 3.32
N LEU A 16 23.00 13.82 2.55
CA LEU A 16 21.69 13.43 3.07
C LEU A 16 21.76 12.04 3.69
N LYS A 17 22.33 11.04 3.00
CA LYS A 17 22.55 9.68 3.55
C LYS A 17 23.36 9.70 4.85
N LEU A 18 24.41 10.52 4.93
CA LEU A 18 25.23 10.68 6.14
C LEU A 18 24.43 11.32 7.28
N LYS A 19 23.65 12.37 7.01
CA LYS A 19 22.83 13.06 8.02
C LYS A 19 21.73 12.15 8.58
N THR A 20 21.10 11.35 7.72
CA THR A 20 20.13 10.31 8.13
C THR A 20 20.80 9.16 8.88
N SER A 21 22.04 8.81 8.53
CA SER A 21 22.83 7.76 9.20
C SER A 21 23.34 8.15 10.60
N THR A 22 23.43 9.45 10.93
CA THR A 22 24.01 9.92 12.20
C THR A 22 23.07 9.95 13.40
N GLN A 23 21.75 9.80 13.21
CA GLN A 23 20.84 9.48 14.31
C GLN A 23 20.64 7.97 14.35
N LYS A 24 21.35 7.28 15.25
CA LYS A 24 20.90 5.94 15.66
C LYS A 24 19.52 6.12 16.27
N LEU A 25 18.49 5.69 15.54
CA LEU A 25 17.14 5.62 16.04
C LEU A 25 17.16 4.81 17.34
N TYR A 26 16.43 5.30 18.35
CA TYR A 26 16.16 4.51 19.56
C TYR A 26 15.47 3.22 19.12
N VAL A 27 15.87 2.08 19.70
CA VAL A 27 15.24 0.78 19.44
C VAL A 27 14.91 0.16 20.78
N ASP A 28 13.63 -0.14 21.01
CA ASP A 28 13.18 -0.87 22.20
C ASP A 28 13.03 -2.36 21.85
N PRO A 29 13.86 -3.25 22.42
CA PRO A 29 13.80 -4.67 22.12
C PRO A 29 12.56 -5.38 22.69
N ASN A 30 11.75 -4.73 23.52
CA ASN A 30 10.58 -5.33 24.18
C ASN A 30 9.25 -5.09 23.45
N LEU A 31 9.28 -4.42 22.31
CA LEU A 31 8.07 -4.13 21.53
C LEU A 31 7.63 -5.37 20.75
N ASP A 32 6.36 -5.74 20.93
CA ASP A 32 5.71 -6.76 20.11
C ASP A 32 5.60 -6.31 18.65
N PRO A 33 5.75 -7.21 17.67
CA PRO A 33 5.74 -6.85 16.26
C PRO A 33 4.37 -6.38 15.79
N VAL A 34 4.38 -5.38 14.91
CA VAL A 34 3.17 -4.77 14.32
C VAL A 34 3.17 -4.92 12.80
N LEU A 35 2.02 -5.36 12.27
CA LEU A 35 1.74 -5.40 10.84
C LEU A 35 0.63 -4.42 10.48
N LEU A 36 0.96 -3.43 9.67
CA LEU A 36 0.03 -2.41 9.16
C LEU A 36 -0.64 -2.89 7.85
N VAL A 37 -1.96 -2.82 7.79
CA VAL A 37 -2.78 -3.24 6.64
C VAL A 37 -3.63 -2.08 6.13
N PRO A 38 -3.45 -1.62 4.88
CA PRO A 38 -4.11 -0.46 4.32
C PRO A 38 -5.57 -0.72 3.93
N GLY A 39 -6.29 0.35 3.62
CA GLY A 39 -7.63 0.33 3.06
C GLY A 39 -7.61 0.31 1.54
N ILE A 40 -8.80 0.48 0.95
CA ILE A 40 -8.94 0.65 -0.50
C ILE A 40 -8.12 1.86 -0.95
N ALA A 41 -7.40 1.73 -2.07
CA ALA A 41 -6.53 2.77 -2.61
C ALA A 41 -5.33 3.18 -1.72
N GLY A 42 -5.11 2.53 -0.57
CA GLY A 42 -4.04 2.85 0.38
C GLY A 42 -2.73 2.08 0.17
N SER A 43 -2.52 1.48 -1.02
CA SER A 43 -1.28 0.81 -1.40
C SER A 43 -0.77 1.39 -2.71
N ILE A 44 0.54 1.61 -2.83
CA ILE A 44 1.19 1.87 -4.13
C ILE A 44 1.01 0.63 -5.02
N LEU A 45 0.61 0.84 -6.28
CA LEU A 45 0.57 -0.18 -7.31
C LEU A 45 1.51 0.19 -8.45
N ASN A 46 2.30 -0.78 -8.88
CA ASN A 46 3.19 -0.66 -10.03
C ASN A 46 2.74 -1.59 -11.14
N ALA A 47 2.84 -1.14 -12.39
CA ALA A 47 2.71 -1.95 -13.58
C ALA A 47 4.09 -2.50 -13.96
N VAL A 48 4.12 -3.78 -14.33
CA VAL A 48 5.30 -4.44 -14.90
C VAL A 48 4.95 -4.83 -16.33
N ASP A 49 5.68 -4.26 -17.27
CA ASP A 49 5.61 -4.60 -18.69
C ASP A 49 6.41 -5.89 -18.95
N HIS A 50 5.80 -6.89 -19.58
CA HIS A 50 6.40 -8.23 -19.72
C HIS A 50 7.47 -8.30 -20.80
N ASP A 51 7.42 -7.41 -21.79
CA ASP A 51 8.42 -7.35 -22.87
C ASP A 51 9.75 -6.74 -22.39
N SER A 52 9.66 -5.65 -21.64
CA SER A 52 10.82 -4.88 -21.16
C SER A 52 11.24 -5.24 -19.73
N GLY A 53 10.36 -5.88 -18.95
CA GLY A 53 10.54 -6.09 -17.52
C GLY A 53 10.52 -4.81 -16.69
N LYS A 54 10.17 -3.68 -17.30
CA LYS A 54 10.20 -2.37 -16.64
C LYS A 54 9.03 -2.25 -15.68
N GLU A 55 9.36 -1.93 -14.43
CA GLU A 55 8.38 -1.59 -13.41
C GLU A 55 8.19 -0.07 -13.36
N GLU A 56 6.93 0.35 -13.30
CA GLU A 56 6.55 1.75 -13.17
C GLU A 56 5.34 1.92 -12.28
N ARG A 57 5.36 2.95 -11.46
CA ARG A 57 4.23 3.27 -10.60
C ARG A 57 3.04 3.73 -11.42
N VAL A 58 1.87 3.16 -11.14
CA VAL A 58 0.59 3.52 -11.76
C VAL A 58 -0.42 4.03 -10.74
N TRP A 59 -0.20 3.78 -9.44
CA TRP A 59 -1.00 4.32 -8.35
C TRP A 59 -0.16 4.49 -7.07
N VAL A 60 -0.29 5.55 -6.29
CA VAL A 60 -0.88 6.83 -6.67
C VAL A 60 0.13 7.56 -7.55
N ARG A 61 -0.33 8.29 -8.56
CA ARG A 61 0.47 9.29 -9.29
C ARG A 61 -0.31 10.58 -9.33
N ILE A 62 0.35 11.71 -9.09
CA ILE A 62 -0.24 13.03 -9.31
C ILE A 62 -0.08 13.47 -10.77
N PHE A 63 1.03 13.11 -11.41
CA PHE A 63 1.30 13.44 -12.81
C PHE A 63 0.99 12.27 -13.73
N GLY A 64 0.19 12.51 -14.77
CA GLY A 64 -0.19 11.48 -15.75
C GLY A 64 -1.15 10.41 -15.22
N ALA A 65 -1.76 10.64 -14.05
CA ALA A 65 -2.60 9.68 -13.34
C ALA A 65 -3.69 9.07 -14.23
N ASP A 66 -4.46 9.92 -14.93
CA ASP A 66 -5.56 9.48 -15.79
C ASP A 66 -5.08 8.64 -16.98
N HIS A 67 -3.97 9.04 -17.61
CA HIS A 67 -3.42 8.31 -18.75
C HIS A 67 -2.98 6.91 -18.33
N GLU A 68 -2.15 6.82 -17.29
CA GLU A 68 -1.54 5.57 -16.82
C GLU A 68 -2.59 4.65 -16.19
N PHE A 69 -3.57 5.22 -15.49
CA PHE A 69 -4.71 4.47 -15.00
C PHE A 69 -5.51 3.84 -16.15
N ARG A 70 -5.87 4.62 -17.18
CA ARG A 70 -6.67 4.14 -18.31
C ARG A 70 -5.92 3.12 -19.16
N THR A 71 -4.60 3.26 -19.32
CA THR A 71 -3.82 2.34 -20.15
C THR A 71 -3.43 1.06 -19.42
N LYS A 72 -3.11 1.12 -18.12
CA LYS A 72 -2.48 0.00 -17.39
C LYS A 72 -3.27 -0.54 -16.20
N MET A 73 -4.15 0.26 -15.59
CA MET A 73 -4.96 -0.18 -14.46
C MET A 73 -6.41 -0.53 -14.82
N TRP A 74 -6.90 -0.04 -15.97
CA TRP A 74 -8.24 -0.37 -16.42
C TRP A 74 -8.40 -1.88 -16.56
N SER A 75 -9.47 -2.40 -15.98
CA SER A 75 -9.61 -3.83 -15.75
C SER A 75 -11.03 -4.29 -16.02
N ARG A 76 -11.17 -5.58 -16.33
CA ARG A 76 -12.45 -6.29 -16.43
C ARG A 76 -12.52 -7.38 -15.38
N PHE A 77 -13.73 -7.63 -14.89
CA PHE A 77 -13.98 -8.77 -14.02
C PHE A 77 -14.10 -10.04 -14.86
N ASP A 78 -13.37 -11.09 -14.49
CA ASP A 78 -13.51 -12.42 -15.06
C ASP A 78 -14.35 -13.31 -14.12
N PRO A 79 -15.60 -13.65 -14.48
CA PRO A 79 -16.47 -14.44 -13.63
C PRO A 79 -16.02 -15.90 -13.46
N SER A 80 -15.18 -16.42 -14.37
CA SER A 80 -14.71 -17.80 -14.29
C SER A 80 -13.65 -17.99 -13.20
N THR A 81 -12.84 -16.97 -12.97
CA THR A 81 -11.76 -16.97 -11.97
C THR A 81 -12.07 -16.11 -10.75
N GLY A 82 -13.04 -15.20 -10.85
CA GLY A 82 -13.37 -14.20 -9.83
C GLY A 82 -12.35 -13.05 -9.74
N LYS A 83 -11.45 -12.93 -10.72
CA LYS A 83 -10.34 -11.97 -10.71
C LYS A 83 -10.68 -10.68 -11.42
N THR A 84 -10.05 -9.60 -10.97
CA THR A 84 -9.97 -8.35 -11.72
C THR A 84 -8.72 -8.42 -12.61
N ILE A 85 -8.90 -8.46 -13.93
CA ILE A 85 -7.82 -8.63 -14.91
C ILE A 85 -7.63 -7.31 -15.67
N THR A 86 -6.39 -6.84 -15.79
CA THR A 86 -6.04 -5.68 -16.61
C THR A 86 -6.43 -5.87 -18.06
N LEU A 87 -6.82 -4.80 -18.75
CA LEU A 87 -7.15 -4.85 -20.17
C LEU A 87 -5.92 -5.04 -21.05
N ASP A 88 -4.79 -4.48 -20.62
CA ASP A 88 -3.50 -4.74 -21.24
C ASP A 88 -2.98 -6.13 -20.81
N ALA A 89 -2.88 -7.04 -21.77
CA ALA A 89 -2.40 -8.40 -21.56
C ALA A 89 -0.88 -8.48 -21.34
N ASN A 90 -0.13 -7.44 -21.72
CA ASN A 90 1.33 -7.38 -21.55
C ASN A 90 1.76 -6.85 -20.19
N THR A 91 0.80 -6.43 -19.36
CA THR A 91 1.07 -5.76 -18.10
C THR A 91 0.48 -6.54 -16.93
N SER A 92 1.26 -6.72 -15.88
CA SER A 92 0.77 -7.19 -14.57
C SER A 92 0.93 -6.11 -13.50
N ILE A 93 0.04 -6.10 -12.51
CA ILE A 93 0.13 -5.20 -11.37
C ILE A 93 0.80 -5.88 -10.20
N VAL A 94 1.77 -5.19 -9.60
CA VAL A 94 2.53 -5.62 -8.43
C VAL A 94 2.49 -4.55 -7.35
N VAL A 95 2.77 -4.95 -6.11
CA VAL A 95 2.83 -4.07 -4.94
C VAL A 95 4.25 -4.06 -4.40
N PRO A 96 4.90 -2.90 -4.23
CA PRO A 96 6.25 -2.80 -3.69
C PRO A 96 6.39 -3.50 -2.32
N GLN A 97 7.48 -4.23 -2.12
CA GLN A 97 7.76 -4.95 -0.86
C GLN A 97 8.90 -4.32 -0.05
N ASP A 98 9.50 -3.24 -0.55
CA ASP A 98 10.57 -2.51 0.11
C ASP A 98 10.18 -2.02 1.50
N ARG A 99 11.20 -1.81 2.36
CA ARG A 99 11.02 -1.43 3.76
C ARG A 99 10.05 -2.39 4.48
N ALA A 100 10.23 -3.69 4.23
CA ALA A 100 9.37 -4.74 4.75
C ALA A 100 7.86 -4.52 4.46
N GLY A 101 7.56 -3.97 3.29
CA GLY A 101 6.22 -3.63 2.81
C GLY A 101 5.68 -2.29 3.30
N LEU A 102 6.45 -1.52 4.08
CA LEU A 102 6.05 -0.19 4.53
C LEU A 102 6.07 0.82 3.39
N LEU A 103 6.97 0.67 2.39
CA LEU A 103 7.03 1.61 1.26
C LEU A 103 5.67 1.76 0.57
N ALA A 104 4.98 0.64 0.34
CA ALA A 104 3.71 0.63 -0.36
C ALA A 104 2.60 1.40 0.36
N ILE A 105 2.72 1.65 1.66
CA ILE A 105 1.63 2.18 2.48
C ILE A 105 2.00 3.45 3.26
N ASP A 106 3.24 3.92 3.13
CA ASP A 106 3.78 5.08 3.85
C ASP A 106 3.28 6.39 3.23
N VAL A 107 3.92 6.82 2.13
CA VAL A 107 3.52 7.97 1.31
C VAL A 107 3.13 7.44 -0.06
N LEU A 108 1.89 7.67 -0.48
CA LEU A 108 1.35 7.08 -1.71
C LEU A 108 1.94 7.71 -2.98
N ASP A 109 2.42 8.96 -2.90
CA ASP A 109 3.26 9.58 -3.93
C ASP A 109 4.60 10.07 -3.39
N PRO A 110 5.65 9.21 -3.35
CA PRO A 110 6.97 9.61 -2.84
C PRO A 110 7.73 10.56 -3.77
N ASP A 111 7.39 10.63 -5.06
CA ASP A 111 8.05 11.52 -6.02
C ASP A 111 7.54 12.97 -5.91
N LEU A 112 6.43 13.19 -5.20
CA LEU A 112 5.90 14.51 -4.92
C LEU A 112 6.77 15.22 -3.87
N MET A 113 7.58 16.19 -4.32
CA MET A 113 8.49 16.94 -3.43
C MET A 113 7.81 18.08 -2.66
N VAL A 114 6.78 18.71 -3.24
CA VAL A 114 6.04 19.84 -2.65
C VAL A 114 4.59 19.40 -2.43
N GLY A 115 4.07 19.57 -1.21
CA GLY A 115 2.71 19.14 -0.87
C GLY A 115 2.59 17.65 -0.53
N ARG A 116 3.71 16.98 -0.22
CA ARG A 116 3.78 15.53 0.04
C ARG A 116 2.86 15.08 1.17
N GLU A 117 2.57 15.96 2.13
CA GLU A 117 1.62 15.73 3.21
C GLU A 117 0.22 15.38 2.73
N SER A 118 -0.17 15.84 1.53
CA SER A 118 -1.48 15.53 0.94
C SER A 118 -1.64 14.06 0.52
N VAL A 119 -0.53 13.32 0.42
CA VAL A 119 -0.47 11.91 0.03
C VAL A 119 0.14 11.03 1.13
N PHE A 120 0.26 11.56 2.35
CA PHE A 120 0.57 10.76 3.53
C PHE A 120 -0.58 9.82 3.82
N TYR A 121 -0.26 8.54 3.97
CA TYR A 121 -1.26 7.53 4.32
C TYR A 121 -0.98 6.94 5.71
N PHE A 122 0.00 6.03 5.87
CA PHE A 122 0.48 5.65 7.21
C PHE A 122 1.71 6.43 7.68
N HIS A 123 2.19 7.41 6.90
CA HIS A 123 3.44 8.13 7.18
C HIS A 123 3.59 8.59 8.63
N GLU A 124 2.61 9.36 9.13
CA GLU A 124 2.69 9.90 10.50
C GLU A 124 2.70 8.78 11.55
N MET A 125 1.90 7.73 11.35
CA MET A 125 1.89 6.57 12.27
C MET A 125 3.24 5.84 12.25
N ILE A 126 3.83 5.64 11.08
CA ILE A 126 5.14 5.00 10.95
C ILE A 126 6.21 5.84 11.65
N VAL A 127 6.23 7.16 11.42
CA VAL A 127 7.19 8.08 12.06
C VAL A 127 7.06 8.05 13.58
N GLU A 128 5.85 8.11 14.12
CA GLU A 128 5.62 8.03 15.58
C GLU A 128 6.07 6.68 16.16
N MET A 129 5.75 5.56 15.50
CA MET A 129 6.17 4.23 15.94
C MET A 129 7.69 4.08 15.93
N LEU A 130 8.37 4.57 14.89
CA LEU A 130 9.83 4.60 14.86
C LEU A 130 10.38 5.45 16.02
N GLY A 131 9.72 6.57 16.35
CA GLY A 131 10.03 7.39 17.52
C GLY A 131 9.87 6.66 18.86
N TRP A 132 8.92 5.72 18.96
CA TRP A 132 8.72 4.88 20.14
C TRP A 132 9.70 3.70 20.25
N GLY A 133 10.52 3.46 19.22
CA GLY A 133 11.55 2.42 19.24
C GLY A 133 11.25 1.20 18.38
N PHE A 134 10.22 1.25 17.53
CA PHE A 134 9.98 0.21 16.52
C PHE A 134 11.09 0.20 15.45
N GLU A 135 11.35 -0.97 14.87
CA GLU A 135 12.38 -1.19 13.86
C GLU A 135 11.76 -1.84 12.60
N GLU A 136 11.92 -1.19 11.45
CA GLU A 136 11.41 -1.70 10.18
C GLU A 136 11.99 -3.09 9.86
N GLY A 137 11.14 -4.03 9.48
CA GLY A 137 11.58 -5.39 9.14
C GLY A 137 11.91 -6.28 10.34
N LYS A 138 11.73 -5.78 11.57
CA LYS A 138 11.90 -6.57 12.80
C LYS A 138 10.72 -6.47 13.75
N THR A 139 10.23 -5.26 14.03
CA THR A 139 9.04 -5.04 14.85
C THR A 139 7.97 -4.19 14.16
N LEU A 140 8.27 -3.59 13.00
CA LEU A 140 7.29 -2.84 12.20
C LEU A 140 7.32 -3.28 10.73
N PHE A 141 6.13 -3.59 10.21
CA PHE A 141 5.94 -4.17 8.88
C PHE A 141 4.70 -3.60 8.21
N GLY A 142 4.71 -3.56 6.87
CA GLY A 142 3.54 -3.20 6.07
C GLY A 142 3.07 -4.35 5.19
N PHE A 143 1.76 -4.39 4.92
CA PHE A 143 1.16 -5.31 3.95
C PHE A 143 0.32 -4.51 2.95
N GLY A 144 0.98 -3.91 1.96
CA GLY A 144 0.28 -3.41 0.78
C GLY A 144 -0.32 -4.56 -0.03
N PHE A 145 -1.46 -4.33 -0.68
CA PHE A 145 -2.10 -5.31 -1.56
C PHE A 145 -2.82 -4.65 -2.74
N ASP A 146 -3.06 -5.44 -3.79
CA ASP A 146 -3.88 -5.00 -4.92
C ASP A 146 -5.35 -4.87 -4.49
N PHE A 147 -5.71 -3.67 -4.07
CA PHE A 147 -7.04 -3.34 -3.57
C PHE A 147 -8.15 -3.44 -4.63
N ARG A 148 -7.81 -3.69 -5.90
CA ARG A 148 -8.79 -3.93 -6.98
C ARG A 148 -9.31 -5.37 -6.95
N GLN A 149 -8.59 -6.27 -6.29
CA GLN A 149 -8.96 -7.67 -6.13
C GLN A 149 -9.98 -7.86 -5.01
N SER A 150 -10.78 -8.91 -5.12
CA SER A 150 -11.67 -9.32 -4.04
C SER A 150 -10.86 -9.86 -2.86
N ASN A 151 -11.19 -9.39 -1.64
CA ASN A 151 -10.61 -9.88 -0.39
C ASN A 151 -10.89 -11.37 -0.11
N ARG A 152 -11.74 -12.01 -0.93
CA ARG A 152 -12.07 -13.45 -0.83
C ARG A 152 -11.20 -14.32 -1.74
N LEU A 153 -10.41 -13.74 -2.66
CA LEU A 153 -9.55 -14.51 -3.56
C LEU A 153 -8.53 -15.32 -2.77
N GLN A 154 -8.16 -16.49 -3.30
CA GLN A 154 -7.23 -17.36 -2.61
C GLN A 154 -5.83 -16.72 -2.56
N GLU A 155 -5.41 -16.10 -3.66
CA GLU A 155 -4.10 -15.50 -3.82
C GLU A 155 -3.79 -14.43 -2.77
N ILE A 156 -4.76 -13.54 -2.48
CA ILE A 156 -4.53 -12.50 -1.46
C ILE A 156 -4.46 -13.09 -0.05
N LYS A 157 -5.20 -14.18 0.21
CA LYS A 157 -5.13 -14.87 1.50
C LYS A 157 -3.81 -15.60 1.64
N ASP A 158 -3.31 -16.23 0.58
CA ASP A 158 -2.01 -16.90 0.57
C ASP A 158 -0.89 -15.89 0.82
N LEU A 159 -0.89 -14.76 0.10
CA LEU A 159 0.07 -13.67 0.32
C LEU A 159 0.00 -13.11 1.76
N PHE A 160 -1.20 -13.01 2.33
CA PHE A 160 -1.34 -12.55 3.72
C PHE A 160 -0.82 -13.59 4.72
N ALA A 161 -1.06 -14.89 4.49
CA ALA A 161 -0.52 -15.97 5.31
C ALA A 161 1.01 -16.00 5.26
N GLU A 162 1.59 -15.90 4.05
CA GLU A 162 3.04 -15.80 3.84
C GLU A 162 3.62 -14.58 4.56
N LYS A 163 2.94 -13.44 4.49
CA LYS A 163 3.37 -12.23 5.22
C LYS A 163 3.36 -12.44 6.73
N LEU A 164 2.29 -13.02 7.29
CA LEU A 164 2.21 -13.31 8.72
C LEU A 164 3.35 -14.23 9.17
N GLU A 165 3.64 -15.29 8.40
CA GLU A 165 4.75 -16.19 8.71
C GLU A 165 6.12 -15.47 8.62
N ALA A 166 6.33 -14.65 7.59
CA ALA A 166 7.58 -13.90 7.42
C ALA A 166 7.80 -12.92 8.58
N VAL A 167 6.76 -12.18 8.98
CA VAL A 167 6.80 -11.27 10.13
C VAL A 167 7.09 -12.03 11.42
N TYR A 168 6.37 -13.13 11.66
CA TYR A 168 6.56 -13.96 12.86
C TYR A 168 8.01 -14.43 13.00
N LYS A 169 8.62 -14.94 11.91
CA LYS A 169 10.02 -15.37 11.90
C LYS A 169 10.99 -14.20 12.11
N ALA A 170 10.78 -13.08 11.41
CA ALA A 170 11.62 -11.89 11.54
C ALA A 170 11.59 -11.28 12.95
N SER A 171 10.48 -11.50 13.67
CA SER A 171 10.22 -10.98 15.02
C SER A 171 10.62 -11.97 16.13
N GLY A 172 11.47 -12.95 15.83
CA GLY A 172 11.92 -13.95 16.81
C GLY A 172 10.80 -14.87 17.30
N GLU A 173 9.85 -15.22 16.42
CA GLU A 173 8.72 -16.10 16.73
C GLU A 173 7.74 -15.51 17.76
N THR A 174 7.65 -14.18 17.79
CA THR A 174 6.67 -13.43 18.59
C THR A 174 5.39 -13.20 17.81
N LYS A 175 4.23 -13.40 18.46
CA LYS A 175 2.92 -13.15 17.85
C LYS A 175 2.72 -11.67 17.51
N ILE A 176 1.92 -11.43 16.47
CA ILE A 176 1.83 -10.16 15.76
C ILE A 176 0.61 -9.37 16.19
N ASN A 177 0.78 -8.06 16.39
CA ASN A 177 -0.30 -7.10 16.49
C ASN A 177 -0.65 -6.58 15.09
N VAL A 178 -1.83 -6.91 14.58
CA VAL A 178 -2.29 -6.44 13.26
C VAL A 178 -3.09 -5.15 13.45
N ILE A 179 -2.70 -4.09 12.75
CA ILE A 179 -3.48 -2.85 12.68
C ILE A 179 -3.97 -2.68 11.25
N SER A 180 -5.28 -2.64 11.05
CA SER A 180 -5.87 -2.47 9.73
C SER A 180 -6.73 -1.22 9.63
N HIS A 181 -6.76 -0.61 8.46
CA HIS A 181 -7.60 0.55 8.17
C HIS A 181 -8.66 0.22 7.11
N SER A 182 -9.90 0.67 7.32
CA SER A 182 -10.99 0.65 6.33
C SER A 182 -11.14 -0.74 5.69
N MET A 183 -11.03 -0.87 4.36
CA MET A 183 -11.17 -2.14 3.65
C MET A 183 -10.15 -3.21 4.08
N GLY A 184 -8.98 -2.83 4.60
CA GLY A 184 -8.02 -3.78 5.17
C GLY A 184 -8.61 -4.56 6.34
N GLY A 185 -9.53 -3.95 7.11
CA GLY A 185 -10.27 -4.66 8.14
C GLY A 185 -11.21 -5.74 7.59
N LEU A 186 -11.74 -5.57 6.38
CA LEU A 186 -12.52 -6.62 5.71
C LEU A 186 -11.64 -7.77 5.23
N LEU A 187 -10.44 -7.47 4.74
CA LEU A 187 -9.45 -8.48 4.40
C LEU A 187 -9.09 -9.33 5.62
N VAL A 188 -8.68 -8.68 6.72
CA VAL A 188 -8.31 -9.38 7.96
C VAL A 188 -9.48 -10.21 8.51
N LYS A 189 -10.70 -9.65 8.51
CA LYS A 189 -11.91 -10.39 8.92
C LYS A 189 -12.15 -11.63 8.06
N CYS A 190 -12.04 -11.48 6.74
CA CYS A 190 -12.25 -12.57 5.79
C CYS A 190 -11.21 -13.67 6.01
N PHE A 191 -9.94 -13.29 6.15
CA PHE A 191 -8.85 -14.22 6.42
C PHE A 191 -9.05 -14.96 7.75
N MET A 192 -9.29 -14.24 8.84
CA MET A 192 -9.54 -14.82 10.17
C MET A 192 -10.69 -15.83 10.17
N SER A 193 -11.73 -15.58 9.39
CA SER A 193 -12.91 -16.45 9.32
C SER A 193 -12.69 -17.72 8.49
N LEU A 194 -11.73 -17.70 7.55
CA LEU A 194 -11.47 -18.80 6.61
C LEU A 194 -10.18 -19.59 6.94
N HIS A 195 -9.25 -18.96 7.65
CA HIS A 195 -7.93 -19.49 8.02
C HIS A 195 -7.66 -19.24 9.51
N THR A 196 -8.61 -19.65 10.35
CA THR A 196 -8.59 -19.40 11.80
C THR A 196 -7.34 -19.99 12.46
N ASP A 197 -6.91 -21.18 12.05
CA ASP A 197 -5.71 -21.84 12.54
C ASP A 197 -4.43 -21.03 12.29
N ILE A 198 -4.28 -20.48 11.08
CA ILE A 198 -3.15 -19.63 10.72
C ILE A 198 -3.21 -18.30 11.49
N PHE A 199 -4.40 -17.71 11.57
CA PHE A 199 -4.60 -16.44 12.28
C PHE A 199 -4.28 -16.58 13.77
N GLU A 200 -4.82 -17.59 14.45
CA GLU A 200 -4.57 -17.85 15.88
C GLU A 200 -3.11 -18.21 16.17
N LYS A 201 -2.42 -18.87 15.22
CA LYS A 201 -1.00 -19.18 15.33
C LYS A 201 -0.15 -17.92 15.35
N TYR A 202 -0.38 -16.98 14.43
CA TYR A 202 0.53 -15.84 14.23
C TYR A 202 0.07 -14.53 14.85
N VAL A 203 -1.23 -14.31 15.06
CA VAL A 203 -1.78 -13.01 15.50
C VAL A 203 -2.10 -13.04 16.99
N GLN A 204 -1.63 -12.03 17.73
CA GLN A 204 -1.93 -11.80 19.14
C GLN A 204 -3.17 -10.92 19.29
N ASN A 205 -3.14 -9.73 18.68
CA ASN A 205 -4.22 -8.75 18.72
C ASN A 205 -4.51 -8.24 17.31
N TRP A 206 -5.77 -7.86 17.08
CA TRP A 206 -6.18 -7.16 15.87
C TRP A 206 -6.93 -5.87 16.22
N ILE A 207 -6.38 -4.74 15.75
CA ILE A 207 -6.96 -3.40 15.88
C ILE A 207 -7.51 -2.99 14.52
N ALA A 208 -8.83 -2.83 14.43
CA ALA A 208 -9.51 -2.43 13.20
C ALA A 208 -9.93 -0.95 13.27
N ILE A 209 -9.29 -0.09 12.48
CA ILE A 209 -9.56 1.34 12.41
C ILE A 209 -10.56 1.60 11.27
N ALA A 210 -11.74 2.13 11.61
CA ALA A 210 -12.77 2.51 10.64
C ALA A 210 -13.17 1.40 9.64
N ALA A 211 -13.10 0.13 10.06
CA ALA A 211 -13.43 -1.00 9.19
C ALA A 211 -14.94 -1.05 8.89
N PRO A 212 -15.38 -1.01 7.62
CA PRO A 212 -16.79 -1.01 7.26
C PRO A 212 -17.37 -2.43 7.30
N PHE A 213 -17.44 -3.05 8.48
CA PHE A 213 -17.84 -4.46 8.65
C PHE A 213 -19.21 -4.83 8.05
N ARG A 214 -20.09 -3.83 7.86
CA ARG A 214 -21.42 -3.95 7.25
C ARG A 214 -21.53 -3.24 5.90
N GLY A 215 -20.41 -2.87 5.29
CA GLY A 215 -20.34 -2.10 4.05
C GLY A 215 -20.45 -0.58 4.25
N ALA A 216 -20.30 0.15 3.14
CA ALA A 216 -20.38 1.61 3.07
C ALA A 216 -21.32 2.02 1.91
N PRO A 217 -22.64 1.78 2.02
CA PRO A 217 -23.57 1.85 0.90
C PRO A 217 -23.61 3.23 0.24
N GLY A 218 -23.56 4.32 1.01
CA GLY A 218 -23.60 5.68 0.46
C GLY A 218 -22.46 5.97 -0.54
N TYR A 219 -21.24 5.52 -0.19
CA TYR A 219 -20.09 5.69 -1.06
C TYR A 219 -20.21 4.79 -2.30
N ILE A 220 -20.49 3.50 -2.12
CA ILE A 220 -20.60 2.55 -3.24
C ILE A 220 -21.69 2.96 -4.24
N THR A 221 -22.88 3.34 -3.75
CA THR A 221 -23.98 3.79 -4.61
C THR A 221 -23.61 5.06 -5.37
N SER A 222 -22.96 6.04 -4.73
CA SER A 222 -22.54 7.27 -5.40
C SER A 222 -21.49 7.02 -6.48
N THR A 223 -20.50 6.16 -6.20
CA THR A 223 -19.48 5.77 -7.19
C THR A 223 -20.10 5.11 -8.41
N LEU A 224 -21.05 4.18 -8.22
CA LEU A 224 -21.68 3.46 -9.32
C LEU A 224 -22.59 4.34 -10.18
N LEU A 225 -23.30 5.30 -9.57
CA LEU A 225 -24.28 6.12 -10.29
C LEU A 225 -23.66 7.37 -10.93
N ASN A 226 -22.69 8.00 -10.27
CA ASN A 226 -22.22 9.35 -10.64
C ASN A 226 -20.70 9.47 -10.78
N GLY A 227 -19.95 8.39 -10.53
CA GLY A 227 -18.54 8.50 -10.20
C GLY A 227 -18.33 9.23 -8.86
N MET A 228 -17.13 9.12 -8.28
CA MET A 228 -16.81 9.81 -7.03
C MET A 228 -15.34 10.18 -6.96
N SER A 229 -15.06 11.29 -6.28
CA SER A 229 -13.72 11.66 -5.85
C SER A 229 -13.65 11.64 -4.33
N PHE A 230 -12.58 11.07 -3.78
CA PHE A 230 -12.29 11.08 -2.34
C PHE A 230 -11.63 12.38 -1.87
N VAL A 231 -11.11 13.18 -2.81
CA VAL A 231 -10.60 14.53 -2.57
C VAL A 231 -11.62 15.55 -3.07
N ASN A 232 -11.68 16.73 -2.43
CA ASN A 232 -12.57 17.83 -2.77
C ASN A 232 -11.73 19.06 -3.11
N GLY A 233 -12.18 19.87 -4.07
CA GLY A 233 -11.47 21.11 -4.45
C GLY A 233 -10.57 20.93 -5.67
N TRP A 234 -9.49 21.72 -5.72
CA TRP A 234 -8.53 21.74 -6.83
C TRP A 234 -7.71 20.44 -6.87
N GLU A 235 -7.58 19.74 -5.74
CA GLU A 235 -6.90 18.45 -5.60
C GLU A 235 -7.51 17.38 -6.52
N GLN A 236 -8.81 17.48 -6.84
CA GLN A 236 -9.50 16.53 -7.74
C GLN A 236 -8.84 16.42 -9.12
N ASN A 237 -8.17 17.47 -9.60
CA ASN A 237 -7.52 17.49 -10.91
C ASN A 237 -6.22 16.69 -10.97
N PHE A 238 -5.68 16.26 -9.83
CA PHE A 238 -4.44 15.50 -9.73
C PHE A 238 -4.67 13.99 -9.59
N PHE A 239 -5.92 13.57 -9.43
CA PHE A 239 -6.30 12.17 -9.32
C PHE A 239 -7.14 11.75 -10.53
N VAL A 240 -7.46 10.45 -10.60
CA VAL A 240 -8.26 9.90 -11.69
C VAL A 240 -9.61 10.63 -11.77
N SER A 241 -9.93 11.19 -12.93
CA SER A 241 -11.17 11.95 -13.13
C SER A 241 -12.39 11.09 -12.82
N LYS A 242 -13.35 11.65 -12.07
CA LYS A 242 -14.62 10.97 -11.76
C LYS A 242 -15.39 10.50 -13.00
N TRP A 243 -15.19 11.18 -14.13
CA TRP A 243 -15.83 10.87 -15.41
C TRP A 243 -15.07 9.82 -16.21
N SER A 244 -13.82 9.51 -15.84
CA SER A 244 -13.06 8.45 -16.49
C SER A 244 -13.83 7.14 -16.51
N ILE A 245 -14.65 6.85 -15.47
CA ILE A 245 -15.50 5.66 -15.33
C ILE A 245 -16.75 5.68 -16.25
N VAL A 246 -17.24 6.85 -16.66
CA VAL A 246 -18.54 7.00 -17.34
C VAL A 246 -18.41 7.11 -18.87
N GLU A 247 -17.25 7.51 -19.38
CA GLU A 247 -17.01 7.74 -20.82
C GLU A 247 -16.30 6.58 -21.54
N GLY A 248 -16.11 5.44 -20.87
CA GLY A 248 -15.45 4.23 -21.41
C GLY A 248 -16.40 3.27 -22.12
#